data_AF-A0A958QC88-F1
#
_entry.id   AF-A0A958QC88-F1
#
_cell.length_a   1.000
_cell.length_b   1.000
_cell.length_c   1.000
_cell.angle_alpha   90.00
_cell.angle_beta   90.00
_cell.angle_gamma   90.00
#
_symmetry.space_group_name_H-M   'P 1'
#
loop_
_entity.id
_entity.type
_entity.pdbx_description
1 polymer ?
#
loop_
_entity_poly.entity_id
_entity_poly.type
_entity_poly.pdbx_seq_one_letter_code
_entity_poly.pdbx_strand_id
1 'polypeptide(L)'
;MSSFATLLGVVGLLILIIALTQGANPRLQRKLNLAGIIGLMVMALLKESLFFSLMEGVCLTGGLLPFFQLSKRTRTLLPLIVTGVSVIILMFDGGVSRLEELGILGVVGLGLGFALVSYHWWLFGGVAISIYSFAAIHAGVSGIEGWIFGILNVVFSVVALLKVAQRMRHPTFRLAYPDWVYGFVDFSKRYPTDVEKMGLAIALSEENVRQGSSFFGAVVFSPEGYILSVGMNQVVPGCCSVSHAEAVAIILGQAKLGSFSFAGSEEHPGGYELFTSCAPCIQCYGVLWWAGLSRMVCALNPADVEKVGFSEGPVTAEMYDLLRREKGMELTFEFMRGHAQTAVELFAEGLRQGTRTLY
;
A
#
# COMPACT_ATOMS: atom_id res chain seq x y z
N MET A 1 38.73 -22.37 -1.73
CA MET A 1 37.31 -22.17 -2.09
C MET A 1 36.47 -21.68 -0.90
N SER A 2 36.63 -22.22 0.32
CA SER A 2 35.84 -21.79 1.49
C SER A 2 36.00 -20.30 1.85
N SER A 3 37.23 -19.75 1.86
CA SER A 3 37.45 -18.33 2.20
C SER A 3 36.79 -17.36 1.21
N PHE A 4 36.72 -17.73 -0.07
CA PHE A 4 36.05 -16.93 -1.10
C PHE A 4 34.52 -16.98 -0.95
N ALA A 5 33.95 -18.15 -0.66
CA ALA A 5 32.53 -18.30 -0.38
C ALA A 5 32.12 -17.46 0.84
N THR A 6 32.91 -17.49 1.92
CA THR A 6 32.66 -16.70 3.12
C THR A 6 32.76 -15.20 2.86
N LEU A 7 33.72 -14.75 2.04
CA LEU A 7 33.79 -13.36 1.61
C LEU A 7 32.51 -12.91 0.87
N LEU A 8 31.98 -13.74 -0.03
CA LEU A 8 30.72 -13.44 -0.74
C LEU A 8 29.54 -13.28 0.22
N GLY A 9 29.44 -14.14 1.23
CA GLY A 9 28.39 -14.02 2.25
C GLY A 9 28.53 -12.76 3.10
N VAL A 10 29.76 -12.40 3.50
CA VAL A 10 30.04 -11.15 4.23
C VAL A 10 29.64 -9.94 3.41
N VAL A 11 30.04 -9.90 2.13
CA VAL A 11 29.65 -8.81 1.20
C VAL A 11 28.13 -8.77 1.04
N GLY A 12 27.47 -9.91 0.88
CA GLY A 12 26.02 -10.00 0.78
C GLY A 12 25.32 -9.39 1.99
N LEU A 13 25.75 -9.75 3.20
CA LEU A 13 25.16 -9.23 4.44
C LEU A 13 25.46 -7.75 4.67
N LEU A 14 26.65 -7.27 4.29
CA LEU A 14 26.97 -5.83 4.30
C LEU A 14 26.07 -5.04 3.35
N ILE A 15 25.79 -5.58 2.16
CA ILE A 15 24.83 -4.98 1.21
C ILE A 15 23.44 -4.93 1.84
N LEU A 16 22.99 -5.97 2.56
CA LEU A 16 21.71 -5.96 3.26
C LEU A 16 21.65 -4.89 4.36
N ILE A 17 22.72 -4.72 5.15
CA ILE A 17 22.82 -3.66 6.15
C ILE A 17 22.72 -2.27 5.49
N ILE A 18 23.42 -2.05 4.37
CA ILE A 18 23.29 -0.82 3.59
C ILE A 18 21.86 -0.65 3.08
N ALA A 19 21.21 -1.70 2.59
CA ALA A 19 19.85 -1.66 2.08
C ALA A 19 18.83 -1.18 3.13
N LEU A 20 18.99 -1.56 4.40
CA LEU A 20 18.14 -1.07 5.50
C LEU A 20 18.15 0.47 5.61
N THR A 21 19.27 1.11 5.26
CA THR A 21 19.41 2.57 5.32
C THR A 21 18.68 3.29 4.19
N GLN A 22 18.41 2.61 3.07
CA GLN A 22 17.85 3.19 1.84
C GLN A 22 16.32 3.31 1.84
N GLY A 23 15.69 3.42 3.01
CA GLY A 23 14.23 3.49 3.14
C GLY A 23 13.57 4.69 2.42
N ALA A 24 14.33 5.75 2.14
CA ALA A 24 13.88 6.90 1.35
C ALA A 24 13.83 6.63 -0.16
N ASN A 25 14.56 5.62 -0.65
CA ASN A 25 14.55 5.20 -2.05
C ASN A 25 14.14 3.71 -2.14
N PRO A 26 12.82 3.41 -2.17
CA PRO A 26 12.34 2.04 -2.16
C PRO A 26 12.83 1.19 -3.34
N ARG A 27 13.07 1.81 -4.51
CA ARG A 27 13.59 1.10 -5.69
C ARG A 27 15.04 0.65 -5.45
N LEU A 28 15.89 1.53 -4.95
CA LEU A 28 17.28 1.20 -4.62
C LEU A 28 17.34 0.17 -3.48
N GLN A 29 16.54 0.35 -2.43
CA GLN A 29 16.46 -0.62 -1.32
C GLN A 29 16.13 -2.03 -1.80
N ARG A 30 15.10 -2.19 -2.65
CA ARG A 30 14.73 -3.52 -3.20
C ARG A 30 15.86 -4.15 -4.02
N LYS A 31 16.54 -3.35 -4.85
CA LYS A 31 17.69 -3.82 -5.66
C LYS A 31 18.85 -4.27 -4.78
N LEU A 32 19.19 -3.50 -3.74
CA LEU A 32 20.25 -3.87 -2.80
C LEU A 32 19.87 -5.09 -1.98
N ASN A 33 18.63 -5.20 -1.49
CA ASN A 33 18.13 -6.40 -0.82
C ASN A 33 18.34 -7.64 -1.70
N LEU A 34 17.88 -7.60 -2.96
CA LEU A 34 18.03 -8.72 -3.89
C LEU A 34 19.51 -9.05 -4.15
N ALA A 35 20.37 -8.05 -4.35
CA ALA A 35 21.81 -8.25 -4.54
C ALA A 35 22.47 -8.92 -3.32
N GLY A 36 22.13 -8.47 -2.11
CA GLY A 36 22.63 -9.06 -0.86
C GLY A 36 22.21 -10.52 -0.68
N ILE A 37 20.93 -10.83 -0.96
CA ILE A 37 20.40 -12.20 -0.90
C ILE A 37 21.06 -13.10 -1.95
N ILE A 38 21.27 -12.61 -3.17
CA ILE A 38 22.00 -13.38 -4.21
C ILE A 38 23.42 -13.71 -3.74
N GLY A 39 24.11 -12.76 -3.09
CA GLY A 39 25.43 -13.02 -2.51
C GLY A 39 25.44 -14.14 -1.47
N LEU A 40 24.45 -14.15 -0.57
CA LEU A 40 24.28 -15.21 0.43
C LEU A 40 23.89 -16.56 -0.18
N MET A 41 23.00 -16.56 -1.19
CA MET A 41 22.64 -17.77 -1.95
C MET A 41 23.86 -18.38 -2.65
N VAL A 42 24.68 -17.58 -3.32
CA VAL A 42 25.90 -18.07 -3.99
C VAL A 42 26.86 -18.64 -2.96
N MET A 43 27.03 -18.00 -1.79
CA MET A 43 27.82 -18.59 -0.70
C MET A 43 27.27 -19.96 -0.28
N ALA A 44 25.95 -20.08 -0.05
CA ALA A 44 25.34 -21.32 0.41
C ALA A 44 25.56 -22.46 -0.58
N LEU A 45 25.39 -22.19 -1.88
CA LEU A 45 25.66 -23.15 -2.96
C LEU A 45 27.14 -23.56 -3.02
N LEU A 46 28.07 -22.61 -2.89
CA LEU A 46 29.51 -22.89 -2.89
C LEU A 46 29.98 -23.67 -1.66
N LYS A 47 29.21 -23.64 -0.57
CA LYS A 47 29.46 -24.42 0.64
C LYS A 47 28.76 -25.79 0.63
N GLU A 48 28.03 -26.11 -0.43
CA GLU A 48 27.34 -27.39 -0.63
C GLU A 48 26.44 -27.78 0.57
N SER A 49 25.86 -26.80 1.25
CA SER A 49 24.98 -27.03 2.40
C SER A 49 23.51 -26.98 1.99
N LEU A 50 22.84 -28.13 2.03
CA LEU A 50 21.42 -28.22 1.70
C LEU A 50 20.58 -27.30 2.59
N PHE A 51 20.82 -27.31 3.91
CA PHE A 51 20.14 -26.44 4.86
C PHE A 51 20.24 -24.96 4.47
N PHE A 52 21.47 -24.45 4.30
CA PHE A 52 21.65 -23.03 3.96
C PHE A 52 21.11 -22.69 2.57
N SER A 53 21.23 -23.58 1.57
CA SER A 53 20.68 -23.33 0.24
C SER A 53 19.15 -23.23 0.24
N LEU A 54 18.47 -24.11 0.98
CA LEU A 54 17.01 -24.05 1.12
C LEU A 54 16.56 -22.80 1.87
N MET A 55 17.27 -22.43 2.94
CA MET A 55 16.99 -21.23 3.72
C MET A 55 17.18 -19.95 2.90
N GLU A 56 18.27 -19.83 2.14
CA GLU A 56 18.46 -18.70 1.23
C GLU A 56 17.41 -18.68 0.10
N GLY A 57 16.85 -19.82 -0.27
CA GLY A 57 15.71 -19.91 -1.20
C GLY A 57 14.46 -19.21 -0.69
N VAL A 58 14.19 -19.29 0.62
CA VAL A 58 13.10 -18.56 1.29
C VAL A 58 13.35 -17.05 1.21
N CYS A 59 14.57 -16.60 1.54
CA CYS A 59 14.96 -15.20 1.44
C CYS A 59 14.89 -14.69 0.00
N LEU A 60 15.36 -15.47 -0.98
CA LEU A 60 15.35 -15.11 -2.40
C LEU A 60 13.92 -14.98 -2.94
N THR A 61 13.05 -15.91 -2.56
CA THR A 61 11.61 -15.80 -2.84
C THR A 61 11.09 -14.48 -2.29
N GLY A 62 11.33 -14.20 -1.00
CA GLY A 62 10.91 -12.93 -0.39
C GLY A 62 11.50 -11.69 -1.07
N GLY A 63 12.76 -11.73 -1.51
CA GLY A 63 13.45 -10.64 -2.19
C GLY A 63 12.91 -10.33 -3.59
N LEU A 64 12.37 -11.33 -4.30
CA LEU A 64 11.83 -11.18 -5.66
C LEU A 64 10.40 -10.61 -5.69
N LEU A 65 9.55 -10.96 -4.73
CA LEU A 65 8.13 -10.58 -4.75
C LEU A 65 7.85 -9.06 -4.79
N PRO A 66 8.65 -8.18 -4.15
CA PRO A 66 8.47 -6.73 -4.23
C PRO A 66 8.63 -6.14 -5.63
N PHE A 67 9.17 -6.87 -6.61
CA PHE A 67 9.29 -6.42 -8.00
C PHE A 67 8.02 -6.63 -8.82
N PHE A 68 7.05 -7.40 -8.31
CA PHE A 68 5.79 -7.71 -8.97
C PHE A 68 4.61 -7.01 -8.29
N GLN A 69 3.55 -6.70 -9.04
CA GLN A 69 2.31 -6.12 -8.51
C GLN A 69 1.43 -7.20 -7.84
N LEU A 70 1.89 -7.73 -6.70
CA LEU A 70 1.22 -8.79 -5.95
C LEU A 70 0.53 -8.25 -4.70
N SER A 71 -0.59 -8.87 -4.34
CA SER A 71 -1.31 -8.56 -3.09
C SER A 71 -0.45 -8.85 -1.85
N LYS A 72 -0.70 -8.14 -0.74
CA LYS A 72 -0.02 -8.38 0.54
C LYS A 72 -0.20 -9.84 1.01
N ARG A 73 -1.38 -10.42 0.79
CA ARG A 73 -1.68 -11.82 1.12
C ARG A 73 -0.76 -12.77 0.33
N THR A 74 -0.66 -12.58 -0.97
CA THR A 74 0.22 -13.38 -1.85
C THR A 74 1.68 -13.25 -1.43
N ARG A 75 2.14 -12.03 -1.14
CA ARG A 75 3.51 -11.77 -0.67
C ARG A 75 3.83 -12.41 0.68
N THR A 76 2.82 -12.61 1.52
CA THR A 76 2.98 -13.28 2.82
C THR A 76 2.98 -14.80 2.67
N LEU A 77 2.08 -15.35 1.86
CA LEU A 77 1.92 -16.79 1.71
C LEU A 77 3.10 -17.46 0.99
N LEU A 78 3.66 -16.83 -0.05
CA LEU A 78 4.69 -17.46 -0.87
C LEU A 78 5.96 -17.84 -0.09
N PRO A 79 6.58 -16.94 0.72
CA PRO A 79 7.74 -17.33 1.55
C PRO A 79 7.41 -18.44 2.55
N LEU A 80 6.18 -18.45 3.11
CA LEU A 80 5.74 -19.49 4.04
C LEU A 80 5.57 -20.86 3.36
N ILE A 81 5.02 -20.87 2.15
CA ILE A 81 4.89 -22.10 1.35
C ILE A 81 6.28 -22.64 1.02
N VAL A 82 7.20 -21.80 0.54
CA VAL A 82 8.58 -22.21 0.25
C VAL A 82 9.26 -22.73 1.51
N THR A 83 9.06 -22.09 2.66
CA THR A 83 9.54 -22.59 3.97
C THR A 83 9.00 -23.98 4.26
N GLY A 84 7.69 -24.21 4.11
CA GLY A 84 7.07 -25.51 4.36
C GLY A 84 7.67 -26.61 3.48
N VAL A 85 7.87 -26.32 2.19
CA VAL A 85 8.53 -27.24 1.25
C VAL A 85 9.98 -27.50 1.67
N SER A 86 10.74 -26.46 2.03
CA SER A 86 12.11 -26.59 2.51
C SER A 86 12.21 -27.46 3.76
N VAL A 87 11.31 -27.29 4.74
CA VAL A 87 11.28 -28.11 5.96
C VAL A 87 10.95 -29.56 5.63
N ILE A 88 10.00 -29.82 4.73
CA ILE A 88 9.67 -31.18 4.29
C ILE A 88 10.91 -31.85 3.66
N ILE A 89 11.64 -31.14 2.80
CA ILE A 89 12.87 -31.66 2.19
C ILE A 89 13.91 -32.02 3.27
N LEU A 90 14.12 -31.14 4.24
CA LEU A 90 15.06 -31.39 5.36
C LEU A 90 14.63 -32.57 6.25
N MET A 91 13.31 -32.77 6.44
CA MET A 91 12.80 -33.95 7.14
C MET A 91 13.16 -35.26 6.45
N PHE A 92 13.21 -35.28 5.12
CA PHE A 92 13.67 -36.44 4.35
C PHE A 92 15.21 -36.58 4.33
N ASP A 93 15.95 -35.50 4.60
CA ASP A 93 17.43 -35.45 4.63
C ASP A 93 18.00 -35.52 6.06
N GLY A 94 17.45 -36.41 6.89
CA GLY A 94 17.99 -36.67 8.24
C GLY A 94 17.39 -35.84 9.37
N GLY A 95 16.37 -35.02 9.09
CA GLY A 95 15.62 -34.30 10.11
C GLY A 95 16.10 -32.85 10.32
N VAL A 96 15.50 -32.18 11.30
CA VAL A 96 15.82 -30.79 11.68
C VAL A 96 16.10 -30.80 13.17
N SER A 97 17.28 -30.36 13.55
CA SER A 97 17.67 -30.20 14.95
C SER A 97 16.99 -28.99 15.59
N ARG A 98 16.90 -28.97 16.92
CA ARG A 98 16.39 -27.79 17.66
C ARG A 98 17.15 -26.50 17.36
N LEU A 99 18.43 -26.63 17.03
CA LEU A 99 19.25 -25.48 16.64
C LEU A 99 18.80 -24.97 15.27
N GLU A 100 18.60 -25.86 14.29
CA GLU A 100 18.11 -25.50 12.95
C GLU A 100 16.68 -24.96 12.95
N GLU A 101 15.81 -25.41 13.87
CA GLU A 101 14.48 -24.81 14.07
C GLU A 101 14.56 -23.30 14.34
N LEU A 102 15.53 -22.87 15.15
CA LEU A 102 15.77 -21.45 15.44
C LEU A 102 16.30 -20.71 14.20
N GLY A 103 17.17 -21.35 13.42
CA GLY A 103 17.65 -20.83 12.14
C GLY A 103 16.51 -20.64 11.14
N ILE A 104 15.62 -21.63 11.02
CA ILE A 104 14.42 -21.57 10.18
C ILE A 104 13.52 -20.42 10.61
N LEU A 105 13.26 -20.26 11.91
CA LEU A 105 12.44 -19.16 12.42
C LEU A 105 13.02 -17.79 12.02
N GLY A 106 14.34 -17.63 12.13
CA GLY A 106 15.03 -16.41 11.72
C GLY A 106 14.93 -16.14 10.23
N VAL A 107 15.13 -17.15 9.40
CA VAL A 107 15.02 -17.05 7.93
C VAL A 107 13.59 -16.78 7.48
N VAL A 108 12.58 -17.37 8.11
CA VAL A 108 11.16 -17.03 7.87
C VAL A 108 10.93 -15.55 8.15
N GLY A 109 11.45 -15.06 9.28
CA GLY A 109 11.42 -13.64 9.62
C GLY A 109 12.05 -12.75 8.54
N LEU A 110 13.26 -13.10 8.09
CA LEU A 110 13.95 -12.36 7.02
C LEU A 110 13.19 -12.42 5.69
N GLY A 111 12.72 -13.60 5.28
CA GLY A 111 11.94 -13.82 4.07
C GLY A 111 10.65 -12.98 4.04
N LEU A 112 9.90 -12.96 5.15
CA LEU A 112 8.74 -12.09 5.32
C LEU A 112 9.14 -10.61 5.32
N GLY A 113 10.27 -10.27 5.93
CA GLY A 113 10.83 -8.93 5.91
C GLY A 113 11.12 -8.43 4.51
N PHE A 114 11.74 -9.26 3.67
CA PHE A 114 12.01 -8.93 2.27
C PHE A 114 10.72 -8.83 1.44
N ALA A 115 9.80 -9.79 1.60
CA ALA A 115 8.55 -9.82 0.86
C ALA A 115 7.63 -8.62 1.16
N LEU A 116 7.60 -8.20 2.42
CA LEU A 116 6.73 -7.13 2.91
C LEU A 116 7.44 -5.78 3.05
N VAL A 117 8.76 -5.73 2.82
CA VAL A 117 9.61 -4.55 3.03
C VAL A 117 9.41 -3.98 4.45
N SER A 118 9.55 -4.85 5.45
CA SER A 118 9.19 -4.57 6.84
C SER A 118 10.39 -4.62 7.78
N TYR A 119 10.70 -3.48 8.40
CA TYR A 119 11.75 -3.39 9.43
C TYR A 119 11.46 -4.26 10.66
N HIS A 120 10.19 -4.52 11.00
CA HIS A 120 9.84 -5.39 12.13
C HIS A 120 10.21 -6.84 11.87
N TRP A 121 9.93 -7.33 10.66
CA TRP A 121 10.25 -8.70 10.26
C TRP A 121 11.76 -8.88 10.04
N TRP A 122 12.45 -7.87 9.49
CA TRP A 122 13.91 -7.87 9.43
C TRP A 122 14.54 -7.86 10.82
N LEU A 123 14.02 -7.07 11.76
CA LEU A 123 14.49 -7.07 13.15
C LEU A 123 14.29 -8.45 13.79
N PHE A 124 13.09 -9.02 13.69
CA PHE A 124 12.80 -10.34 14.25
C PHE A 124 13.71 -11.41 13.66
N GLY A 125 13.81 -11.46 12.32
CA GLY A 125 14.65 -12.43 11.63
C GLY A 125 16.13 -12.29 11.95
N GLY A 126 16.64 -11.05 11.94
CA GLY A 126 18.03 -10.76 12.27
C GLY A 126 18.40 -11.18 13.70
N VAL A 127 17.54 -10.87 14.69
CA VAL A 127 17.77 -11.27 16.09
C VAL A 127 17.77 -12.78 16.24
N ALA A 128 16.80 -13.47 15.64
CA ALA A 128 16.72 -14.93 15.68
C ALA A 128 17.95 -15.59 15.03
N ILE A 129 18.42 -15.09 13.87
CA ILE A 129 19.64 -15.57 13.22
C ILE A 129 20.88 -15.27 14.06
N SER A 130 20.98 -14.12 14.72
CA SER A 130 22.06 -13.85 15.66
C SER A 130 22.10 -14.86 16.81
N ILE A 131 20.94 -15.16 17.41
CA ILE A 131 20.86 -16.16 18.49
C ILE A 131 21.26 -17.54 17.96
N TYR A 132 20.78 -17.92 16.78
CA TYR A 132 21.19 -19.16 16.11
C TYR A 132 22.71 -19.23 15.91
N SER A 133 23.34 -18.16 15.40
CA SER A 133 24.80 -18.13 15.18
C SER A 133 25.57 -18.34 16.48
N PHE A 134 25.20 -17.66 17.57
CA PHE A 134 25.89 -17.84 18.85
C PHE A 134 25.61 -19.19 19.51
N ALA A 135 24.40 -19.73 19.38
CA ALA A 135 24.08 -21.07 19.84
C ALA A 135 24.84 -22.15 19.06
N ALA A 136 25.00 -21.99 17.76
CA ALA A 136 25.79 -22.89 16.91
C ALA A 136 27.28 -22.89 17.28
N ILE A 137 27.83 -21.73 17.64
CA ILE A 137 29.20 -21.62 18.16
C ILE A 137 29.33 -22.36 19.49
N HIS A 138 28.40 -22.15 20.42
CA HIS A 138 28.45 -22.78 21.74
C HIS A 138 28.29 -24.31 21.65
N ALA A 139 27.49 -24.79 20.69
CA ALA A 139 27.32 -26.22 20.41
C ALA A 139 28.51 -26.85 19.66
N GLY A 140 29.54 -26.08 19.30
CA GLY A 140 30.70 -26.56 18.54
C GLY A 140 30.40 -26.86 17.06
N VAL A 141 29.24 -26.45 16.56
CA VAL A 141 28.78 -26.65 15.17
C VAL A 141 29.37 -25.61 14.23
N SER A 142 29.69 -24.42 14.74
CA SER A 142 30.25 -23.32 13.94
C SER A 142 31.51 -22.72 14.57
N GLY A 143 32.53 -22.47 13.75
CA GLY A 143 33.78 -21.84 14.16
C GLY A 143 33.77 -20.32 13.98
N ILE A 144 34.85 -19.79 13.39
CA ILE A 144 35.04 -18.34 13.17
C ILE A 144 33.96 -17.72 12.28
N GLU A 145 33.40 -18.48 11.34
CA GLU A 145 32.34 -18.01 10.46
C GLU A 145 31.06 -17.69 11.23
N GLY A 146 30.71 -18.51 12.22
CA GLY A 146 29.58 -18.25 13.11
C GLY A 146 29.71 -16.92 13.84
N TRP A 147 30.92 -16.57 14.28
CA TRP A 147 31.19 -15.25 14.89
C TRP A 147 30.99 -14.11 13.90
N ILE A 148 31.54 -14.23 12.69
CA ILE A 148 31.42 -13.20 11.65
C ILE A 148 29.95 -12.94 11.30
N PHE A 149 29.20 -13.99 10.96
CA PHE A 149 27.78 -13.85 10.60
C PHE A 149 26.91 -13.47 11.79
N GLY A 150 27.22 -13.95 12.99
CA GLY A 150 26.51 -13.57 14.21
C GLY A 150 26.61 -12.07 14.49
N ILE A 151 27.83 -11.52 14.45
CA ILE A 151 28.08 -10.08 14.66
C ILE A 151 27.41 -9.23 13.57
N LEU A 152 27.55 -9.62 12.30
CA LEU A 152 26.92 -8.88 11.21
C LEU A 152 25.39 -8.89 11.30
N ASN A 153 24.78 -10.00 11.73
CA ASN A 153 23.33 -10.05 11.98
C ASN A 153 22.91 -9.20 13.20
N VAL A 154 23.78 -9.05 14.21
CA VAL A 154 23.53 -8.10 15.32
C VAL A 154 23.52 -6.67 14.78
N VAL A 155 24.50 -6.30 13.95
CA VAL A 155 24.54 -4.98 13.31
C VAL A 155 23.30 -4.75 12.46
N PHE A 156 22.93 -5.72 11.63
CA PHE A 156 21.70 -5.69 10.83
C PHE A 156 20.46 -5.45 11.71
N SER A 157 20.34 -6.19 12.82
CA SER A 157 19.24 -6.08 13.78
C SER A 157 19.18 -4.71 14.46
N VAL A 158 20.33 -4.16 14.88
CA VAL A 158 20.40 -2.82 15.48
C VAL A 158 19.97 -1.76 14.48
N VAL A 159 20.42 -1.83 13.22
CA VAL A 159 19.99 -0.89 12.17
C VAL A 159 18.48 -1.03 11.92
N ALA A 160 17.94 -2.24 11.85
CA ALA A 160 16.51 -2.48 11.70
C ALA A 160 15.71 -1.89 12.89
N LEU A 161 16.19 -2.07 14.13
CA LEU A 161 15.59 -1.49 15.34
C LEU A 161 15.56 0.04 15.29
N LEU A 162 16.68 0.68 14.92
CA LEU A 162 16.75 2.13 14.77
C LEU A 162 15.72 2.65 13.75
N LYS A 163 15.51 1.91 12.65
CA LYS A 163 14.48 2.25 11.65
C LYS A 163 13.06 2.04 12.16
N VAL A 164 12.80 0.99 12.94
CA VAL A 164 11.52 0.80 13.64
C VAL A 164 11.26 1.99 14.58
N ALA A 165 12.22 2.30 15.46
CA ALA A 165 12.11 3.39 16.41
C ALA A 165 11.89 4.75 15.72
N GLN A 166 12.63 5.03 14.63
CA GLN A 166 12.46 6.25 13.85
C GLN A 166 11.04 6.36 13.26
N ARG A 167 10.49 5.26 12.73
CA ARG A 167 9.13 5.26 12.15
C ARG A 167 8.03 5.37 13.20
N MET A 168 8.27 4.93 14.44
CA MET A 168 7.31 5.11 15.53
C MET A 168 7.27 6.54 16.10
N ARG A 169 8.30 7.37 15.83
CA ARG A 169 8.38 8.75 16.34
C ARG A 169 7.56 9.77 15.56
N HIS A 170 7.09 9.44 14.36
CA HIS A 170 6.38 10.37 13.49
C HIS A 170 5.01 9.81 13.10
N PRO A 171 3.95 10.64 13.03
CA PRO A 171 2.65 10.19 12.57
C PRO A 171 2.75 9.69 11.12
N THR A 172 2.13 8.55 10.82
CA THR A 172 2.02 8.03 9.45
C THR A 172 0.64 8.33 8.91
N PHE A 173 0.55 9.00 7.76
CA PHE A 173 -0.69 9.09 7.02
C PHE A 173 -0.96 7.78 6.27
N ARG A 174 -2.09 7.14 6.55
CA ARG A 174 -2.56 5.96 5.84
C ARG A 174 -4.01 6.19 5.45
N LEU A 175 -4.25 6.22 4.14
CA LEU A 175 -5.59 6.26 3.58
C LEU A 175 -5.88 4.89 2.96
N ALA A 176 -6.99 4.28 3.36
CA ALA A 176 -7.44 2.98 2.88
C ALA A 176 -8.96 2.97 2.75
N TYR A 177 -9.49 2.02 1.99
CA TYR A 177 -10.93 1.80 1.97
C TYR A 177 -11.40 1.21 3.30
N PRO A 178 -12.55 1.65 3.83
CA PRO A 178 -13.28 0.91 4.85
C PRO A 178 -13.66 -0.48 4.33
N ASP A 179 -13.73 -1.47 5.22
CA ASP A 179 -13.95 -2.86 4.82
C ASP A 179 -15.26 -3.09 4.03
N TRP A 180 -16.32 -2.32 4.33
CA TRP A 180 -17.61 -2.42 3.66
C TRP A 180 -17.53 -2.15 2.15
N VAL A 181 -16.55 -1.36 1.70
CA VAL A 181 -16.38 -1.02 0.27
C VAL A 181 -16.14 -2.27 -0.58
N TYR A 182 -15.43 -3.27 -0.06
CA TYR A 182 -15.12 -4.49 -0.81
C TYR A 182 -16.33 -5.41 -1.03
N GLY A 183 -17.37 -5.29 -0.20
CA GLY A 183 -18.65 -5.98 -0.38
C GLY A 183 -19.68 -5.17 -1.16
N PHE A 184 -19.51 -3.85 -1.23
CA PHE A 184 -20.44 -2.92 -1.87
C PHE A 184 -20.07 -2.59 -3.32
N VAL A 185 -18.77 -2.48 -3.62
CA VAL A 185 -18.27 -2.08 -4.94
C VAL A 185 -17.71 -3.28 -5.68
N ASP A 186 -18.34 -3.62 -6.82
CA ASP A 186 -17.73 -4.52 -7.80
C ASP A 186 -16.74 -3.75 -8.69
N PHE A 187 -15.46 -3.81 -8.32
CA PHE A 187 -14.36 -3.17 -9.06
C PHE A 187 -14.09 -3.79 -10.44
N SER A 188 -14.70 -4.94 -10.76
CA SER A 188 -14.58 -5.58 -12.08
C SER A 188 -15.69 -5.15 -13.05
N LYS A 189 -16.76 -4.54 -12.53
CA LYS A 189 -17.90 -4.10 -13.34
C LYS A 189 -17.55 -2.90 -14.22
N ARG A 190 -18.04 -2.95 -15.47
CA ARG A 190 -18.02 -1.84 -16.42
C ARG A 190 -19.29 -1.00 -16.30
N TYR A 191 -19.14 0.32 -16.39
CA TYR A 191 -20.20 1.33 -16.31
C TYR A 191 -20.23 2.14 -17.62
N PRO A 192 -20.94 1.67 -18.66
CA PRO A 192 -20.90 2.28 -19.98
C PRO A 192 -21.59 3.65 -20.08
N THR A 193 -22.49 4.00 -19.16
CA THR A 193 -23.26 5.26 -19.24
C THR A 193 -23.01 6.21 -18.07
N ASP A 194 -23.14 7.51 -18.32
CA ASP A 194 -23.02 8.53 -17.27
C ASP A 194 -24.05 8.33 -16.14
N VAL A 195 -25.25 7.82 -16.47
CA VAL A 195 -26.30 7.49 -15.49
C VAL A 195 -25.84 6.40 -14.54
N GLU A 196 -25.24 5.33 -15.04
CA GLU A 196 -24.71 4.26 -14.19
C GLU A 196 -23.49 4.71 -13.37
N LYS A 197 -22.59 5.50 -13.99
CA LYS A 197 -21.41 6.06 -13.31
C LYS A 197 -21.81 6.99 -12.16
N MET A 198 -22.73 7.91 -12.40
CA MET A 198 -23.25 8.81 -11.36
C MET A 198 -24.07 8.04 -10.33
N GLY A 199 -24.85 7.04 -10.76
CA GLY A 199 -25.59 6.15 -9.86
C GLY A 199 -24.69 5.50 -8.81
N LEU A 200 -23.47 5.06 -9.18
CA LEU A 200 -22.51 4.53 -8.22
C LEU A 200 -21.98 5.61 -7.25
N ALA A 201 -21.68 6.82 -7.72
CA ALA A 201 -21.21 7.91 -6.86
C ALA A 201 -22.28 8.32 -5.81
N ILE A 202 -23.55 8.35 -6.22
CA ILE A 202 -24.70 8.60 -5.34
C ILE A 202 -24.88 7.43 -4.36
N ALA A 203 -24.83 6.19 -4.83
CA ALA A 203 -24.96 5.01 -3.96
C ALA A 203 -23.86 4.94 -2.90
N LEU A 204 -22.61 5.30 -3.25
CA LEU A 204 -21.50 5.44 -2.30
C LEU A 204 -21.75 6.55 -1.28
N SER A 205 -22.28 7.69 -1.72
CA SER A 205 -22.65 8.80 -0.84
C SER A 205 -23.68 8.37 0.20
N GLU A 206 -24.78 7.73 -0.24
CA GLU A 206 -25.81 7.22 0.67
C GLU A 206 -25.27 6.17 1.64
N GLU A 207 -24.47 5.23 1.13
CA GLU A 207 -23.90 4.18 1.96
C GLU A 207 -22.94 4.77 2.99
N ASN A 208 -22.13 5.76 2.62
CA ASN A 208 -21.26 6.44 3.56
C ASN A 208 -22.04 7.12 4.70
N VAL A 209 -23.24 7.64 4.43
CA VAL A 209 -24.16 8.10 5.49
C VAL A 209 -24.58 6.95 6.36
N ARG A 210 -25.01 5.80 5.81
CA ARG A 210 -25.43 4.63 6.59
C ARG A 210 -24.30 4.10 7.49
N GLN A 211 -23.05 4.22 7.03
CA GLN A 211 -21.83 3.85 7.74
C GLN A 211 -21.38 4.89 8.80
N GLY A 212 -22.16 5.96 9.02
CA GLY A 212 -21.93 6.94 10.08
C GLY A 212 -21.13 8.18 9.69
N SER A 213 -20.82 8.36 8.39
CA SER A 213 -20.07 9.52 7.88
C SER A 213 -20.99 10.50 7.14
N SER A 214 -20.42 11.49 6.45
CA SER A 214 -21.16 12.47 5.62
C SER A 214 -21.43 11.96 4.20
N PHE A 215 -22.37 12.61 3.52
CA PHE A 215 -22.97 12.16 2.27
C PHE A 215 -22.17 12.50 1.00
N PHE A 216 -20.86 12.26 1.00
CA PHE A 216 -20.04 12.48 -0.20
C PHE A 216 -19.44 11.17 -0.72
N GLY A 217 -19.63 10.94 -2.01
CA GLY A 217 -19.10 9.81 -2.75
C GLY A 217 -18.56 10.27 -4.10
N ALA A 218 -17.45 9.71 -4.53
CA ALA A 218 -16.81 10.01 -5.81
C ALA A 218 -16.17 8.77 -6.41
N VAL A 219 -16.06 8.73 -7.74
CA VAL A 219 -15.50 7.59 -8.47
C VAL A 219 -14.69 8.09 -9.66
N VAL A 220 -13.47 7.57 -9.81
CA VAL A 220 -12.65 7.77 -11.00
C VAL A 220 -12.84 6.58 -11.94
N PHE A 221 -13.21 6.86 -13.19
CA PHE A 221 -13.39 5.86 -14.23
C PHE A 221 -12.30 5.97 -15.29
N SER A 222 -11.91 4.84 -15.87
CA SER A 222 -11.13 4.79 -17.10
C SER A 222 -11.99 5.20 -18.31
N PRO A 223 -11.38 5.60 -19.44
CA PRO A 223 -12.12 5.91 -20.68
C PRO A 223 -13.06 4.78 -21.13
N GLU A 224 -12.73 3.53 -20.82
CA GLU A 224 -13.50 2.35 -21.19
C GLU A 224 -14.71 2.12 -20.27
N GLY A 225 -14.82 2.89 -19.17
CA GLY A 225 -15.90 2.82 -18.19
C GLY A 225 -15.64 1.85 -17.02
N TYR A 226 -14.39 1.46 -16.75
CA TYR A 226 -14.05 0.65 -15.58
C TYR A 226 -13.70 1.52 -14.38
N ILE A 227 -14.02 1.05 -13.17
CA ILE A 227 -13.65 1.74 -11.93
C ILE A 227 -12.13 1.68 -11.75
N LEU A 228 -11.49 2.85 -11.76
CA LEU A 228 -10.12 2.96 -11.32
C LEU A 228 -10.08 2.97 -9.79
N SER A 229 -10.79 3.91 -9.17
CA SER A 229 -10.86 4.10 -7.72
C SER A 229 -12.20 4.70 -7.32
N VAL A 230 -12.57 4.49 -6.05
CA VAL A 230 -13.72 5.15 -5.42
C VAL A 230 -13.21 6.05 -4.30
N GLY A 231 -14.04 6.94 -3.82
CA GLY A 231 -13.76 7.78 -2.67
C GLY A 231 -15.06 8.14 -1.97
N MET A 232 -14.94 8.32 -0.67
CA MET A 232 -16.03 8.74 0.20
C MET A 232 -15.44 9.64 1.26
N ASN A 233 -16.28 10.49 1.85
CA ASN A 233 -15.80 11.36 2.92
C ASN A 233 -15.32 10.54 4.11
N GLN A 234 -14.07 10.74 4.50
CA GLN A 234 -13.45 10.13 5.67
C GLN A 234 -12.89 11.18 6.65
N VAL A 235 -13.41 12.41 6.65
CA VAL A 235 -12.91 13.49 7.50
C VAL A 235 -13.00 13.13 8.98
N VAL A 236 -14.21 12.79 9.44
CA VAL A 236 -14.48 12.42 10.83
C VAL A 236 -13.85 11.07 11.19
N PRO A 237 -14.11 9.95 10.47
CA PRO A 237 -13.54 8.65 10.85
C PRO A 237 -12.02 8.56 10.66
N GLY A 238 -11.45 9.34 9.74
CA GLY A 238 -10.02 9.39 9.45
C GLY A 238 -9.25 10.48 10.20
N CYS A 239 -9.92 11.30 11.02
CA CYS A 239 -9.35 12.47 11.71
C CYS A 239 -8.51 13.35 10.77
N CYS A 240 -9.00 13.60 9.56
CA CYS A 240 -8.22 14.23 8.50
C CYS A 240 -9.10 15.12 7.63
N SER A 241 -9.04 16.44 7.86
CA SER A 241 -9.87 17.44 7.16
C SER A 241 -9.76 17.40 5.63
N VAL A 242 -8.63 16.93 5.09
CA VAL A 242 -8.44 16.83 3.63
C VAL A 242 -9.04 15.57 3.00
N SER A 243 -9.57 14.63 3.79
CA SER A 243 -10.09 13.34 3.31
C SER A 243 -11.52 13.42 2.76
N HIS A 244 -11.74 14.36 1.84
CA HIS A 244 -12.99 14.52 1.09
C HIS A 244 -13.11 13.44 0.00
N ALA A 245 -14.34 13.13 -0.45
CA ALA A 245 -14.58 12.02 -1.36
C ALA A 245 -13.76 12.12 -2.65
N GLU A 246 -13.67 13.30 -3.25
CA GLU A 246 -12.91 13.56 -4.48
C GLU A 246 -11.42 13.41 -4.25
N ALA A 247 -10.90 13.96 -3.14
CA ALA A 247 -9.51 13.82 -2.75
C ALA A 247 -9.13 12.34 -2.52
N VAL A 248 -9.97 11.59 -1.81
CA VAL A 248 -9.77 10.15 -1.56
C VAL A 248 -9.77 9.37 -2.87
N ALA A 249 -10.74 9.61 -3.76
CA ALA A 249 -10.84 8.94 -5.05
C ALA A 249 -9.59 9.22 -5.91
N ILE A 250 -9.11 10.45 -5.93
CA ILE A 250 -7.92 10.88 -6.67
C ILE A 250 -6.65 10.27 -6.09
N ILE A 251 -6.43 10.36 -4.77
CA ILE A 251 -5.25 9.80 -4.09
C ILE A 251 -5.14 8.29 -4.35
N LEU A 252 -6.25 7.56 -4.18
CA LEU A 252 -6.25 6.10 -4.34
C LEU A 252 -6.14 5.69 -5.81
N GLY A 253 -6.72 6.48 -6.74
CA GLY A 253 -6.58 6.27 -8.18
C GLY A 253 -5.14 6.44 -8.65
N GLN A 254 -4.49 7.53 -8.24
CA GLN A 254 -3.07 7.81 -8.52
C GLN A 254 -2.15 6.73 -7.93
N ALA A 255 -2.43 6.30 -6.69
CA ALA A 255 -1.70 5.21 -6.06
C ALA A 255 -1.84 3.88 -6.82
N LYS A 256 -3.04 3.58 -7.36
CA LYS A 256 -3.29 2.38 -8.18
C LYS A 256 -2.58 2.44 -9.52
N LEU A 257 -2.55 3.61 -10.16
CA LEU A 257 -1.80 3.83 -11.41
C LEU A 257 -0.29 3.86 -11.20
N GLY A 258 0.19 4.17 -10.00
CA GLY A 258 1.59 4.49 -9.75
C GLY A 258 2.04 5.77 -10.46
N SER A 259 1.10 6.69 -10.73
CA SER A 259 1.31 7.97 -11.42
C SER A 259 0.71 9.11 -10.61
N PHE A 260 1.33 10.29 -10.65
CA PHE A 260 0.81 11.51 -9.99
C PHE A 260 -0.27 12.23 -10.82
N SER A 261 -0.57 11.76 -12.04
CA SER A 261 -1.49 12.41 -12.97
C SER A 261 -2.35 11.38 -13.69
N PHE A 262 -3.61 11.76 -13.92
CA PHE A 262 -4.59 11.07 -14.76
C PHE A 262 -4.58 11.53 -16.22
N ALA A 263 -3.64 12.40 -16.59
CA ALA A 263 -3.50 12.82 -17.98
C ALA A 263 -3.32 11.60 -18.89
N GLY A 264 -3.85 11.67 -20.10
CA GLY A 264 -3.84 10.58 -21.05
C GLY A 264 -2.46 9.93 -21.19
N SER A 265 -2.43 8.59 -21.20
CA SER A 265 -1.23 7.79 -21.44
C SER A 265 -1.33 7.10 -22.79
N GLU A 266 -0.24 6.49 -23.29
CA GLU A 266 -0.31 5.66 -24.51
C GLU A 266 -1.37 4.56 -24.41
N GLU A 267 -1.58 4.01 -23.21
CA GLU A 267 -2.59 2.98 -22.96
C GLU A 267 -4.02 3.55 -22.85
N HIS A 268 -4.18 4.81 -22.39
CA HIS A 268 -5.48 5.43 -22.12
C HIS A 268 -5.50 6.89 -22.63
N PRO A 269 -5.56 7.12 -23.95
CA PRO A 269 -5.47 8.46 -24.52
C PRO A 269 -6.68 9.35 -24.20
N GLY A 270 -7.84 8.77 -23.87
CA GLY A 270 -9.07 9.50 -23.51
C GLY A 270 -9.06 10.16 -22.12
N GLY A 271 -8.04 9.88 -21.30
CA GLY A 271 -7.96 10.38 -19.92
C GLY A 271 -8.99 9.77 -18.97
N TYR A 272 -8.81 9.97 -17.68
CA TYR A 272 -9.75 9.46 -16.67
C TYR A 272 -10.78 10.53 -16.30
N GLU A 273 -11.98 10.07 -15.96
CA GLU A 273 -13.13 10.92 -15.63
C GLU A 273 -13.51 10.78 -14.14
N LEU A 274 -13.95 11.86 -13.50
CA LEU A 274 -14.46 11.86 -12.13
C LEU A 274 -15.97 12.05 -12.10
N PHE A 275 -16.68 11.15 -11.42
CA PHE A 275 -18.09 11.32 -11.07
C PHE A 275 -18.19 11.55 -9.57
N THR A 276 -18.80 12.64 -9.14
CA THR A 276 -18.92 13.03 -7.72
C THR A 276 -20.34 13.37 -7.33
N SER A 277 -20.76 13.00 -6.13
CA SER A 277 -22.12 13.23 -5.63
C SER A 277 -22.40 14.71 -5.36
N CYS A 278 -21.38 15.56 -5.21
CA CYS A 278 -21.50 17.00 -5.04
C CYS A 278 -20.45 17.76 -5.86
N ALA A 279 -20.79 18.98 -6.27
CA ALA A 279 -19.83 19.93 -6.79
C ALA A 279 -18.68 20.13 -5.78
N PRO A 280 -17.44 20.28 -6.25
CA PRO A 280 -16.27 20.30 -5.37
C PRO A 280 -16.17 21.60 -4.55
N CYS A 281 -15.85 21.46 -3.26
CA CYS A 281 -15.46 22.59 -2.41
C CYS A 281 -14.14 23.22 -2.87
N ILE A 282 -13.75 24.35 -2.28
CA ILE A 282 -12.51 25.08 -2.63
C ILE A 282 -11.25 24.21 -2.55
N GLN A 283 -11.20 23.27 -1.61
CA GLN A 283 -10.10 22.30 -1.51
C GLN A 283 -10.13 21.32 -2.69
N CYS A 284 -11.28 20.68 -2.93
CA CYS A 284 -11.43 19.69 -3.99
C CYS A 284 -11.26 20.31 -5.38
N TYR A 285 -11.62 21.58 -5.58
CA TYR A 285 -11.24 22.36 -6.75
C TYR A 285 -9.72 22.38 -6.96
N GLY A 286 -8.95 22.70 -5.91
CA GLY A 286 -7.48 22.69 -5.97
C GLY A 286 -6.91 21.30 -6.26
N VAL A 287 -7.53 20.24 -5.72
CA VAL A 287 -7.16 18.85 -6.03
C VAL A 287 -7.41 18.55 -7.52
N LEU A 288 -8.58 18.90 -8.05
CA LEU A 288 -8.93 18.71 -9.46
C LEU A 288 -7.95 19.41 -10.42
N TRP A 289 -7.54 20.64 -10.08
CA TRP A 289 -6.62 21.43 -10.88
C TRP A 289 -5.30 20.72 -11.20
N TRP A 290 -4.82 19.86 -10.28
CA TRP A 290 -3.57 19.12 -10.41
C TRP A 290 -3.75 17.67 -10.84
N ALA A 291 -4.96 17.12 -10.75
CA ALA A 291 -5.20 15.69 -10.93
C ALA A 291 -4.98 15.21 -12.37
N GLY A 292 -5.17 16.09 -13.37
CA GLY A 292 -5.04 15.73 -14.79
C GLY A 292 -6.23 14.94 -15.34
N LEU A 293 -7.40 15.03 -14.69
CA LEU A 293 -8.64 14.42 -15.17
C LEU A 293 -9.12 15.12 -16.44
N SER A 294 -9.68 14.36 -17.39
CA SER A 294 -10.26 14.91 -18.63
C SER A 294 -11.66 15.46 -18.43
N ARG A 295 -12.42 14.92 -17.47
CA ARG A 295 -13.82 15.27 -17.24
C ARG A 295 -14.24 15.13 -15.78
N MET A 296 -15.14 16.01 -15.33
CA MET A 296 -15.91 15.86 -14.08
C MET A 296 -17.39 16.02 -14.33
N VAL A 297 -18.17 15.11 -13.74
CA VAL A 297 -19.62 15.19 -13.66
C VAL A 297 -20.01 15.21 -12.20
N CYS A 298 -20.85 16.16 -11.79
CA CYS A 298 -21.31 16.28 -10.40
C CYS A 298 -22.84 16.39 -10.28
N ALA A 299 -23.39 15.87 -9.17
CA ALA A 299 -24.83 15.82 -8.93
C ALA A 299 -25.36 16.99 -8.08
N LEU A 300 -25.04 17.05 -6.79
CA LEU A 300 -25.48 18.14 -5.92
C LEU A 300 -24.71 19.42 -6.22
N ASN A 301 -25.33 20.57 -5.93
CA ASN A 301 -24.69 21.87 -6.02
C ASN A 301 -24.40 22.44 -4.62
N PRO A 302 -23.58 23.51 -4.50
CA PRO A 302 -23.21 24.09 -3.21
C PRO A 302 -24.40 24.42 -2.30
N ALA A 303 -25.48 24.96 -2.89
CA ALA A 303 -26.67 25.33 -2.14
C ALA A 303 -27.43 24.13 -1.55
N ASP A 304 -27.21 22.91 -2.03
CA ASP A 304 -27.81 21.69 -1.45
C ASP A 304 -27.13 21.29 -0.15
N VAL A 305 -25.80 21.36 -0.09
CA VAL A 305 -25.03 20.96 1.09
C VAL A 305 -24.99 22.06 2.15
N GLU A 306 -25.01 23.33 1.74
CA GLU A 306 -25.00 24.47 2.66
C GLU A 306 -26.29 24.55 3.48
N LYS A 307 -27.41 24.10 2.94
CA LYS A 307 -28.69 24.00 3.68
C LYS A 307 -28.64 23.08 4.89
N VAL A 308 -27.74 22.09 4.89
CA VAL A 308 -27.54 21.16 6.01
C VAL A 308 -26.27 21.48 6.81
N GLY A 309 -25.65 22.63 6.55
CA GLY A 309 -24.59 23.22 7.38
C GLY A 309 -23.16 23.03 6.87
N PHE A 310 -22.93 22.35 5.74
CA PHE A 310 -21.59 22.29 5.14
C PHE A 310 -21.16 23.65 4.58
N SER A 311 -19.85 23.88 4.45
CA SER A 311 -19.30 25.06 3.80
C SER A 311 -18.42 24.65 2.61
N GLU A 312 -18.78 25.13 1.42
CA GLU A 312 -18.03 24.84 0.20
C GLU A 312 -16.80 25.76 0.02
N GLY A 313 -16.72 26.83 0.82
CA GLY A 313 -15.73 27.88 0.68
C GLY A 313 -15.99 28.80 -0.53
N PRO A 314 -15.06 29.71 -0.84
CA PRO A 314 -15.27 30.77 -1.83
C PRO A 314 -15.06 30.30 -3.28
N VAL A 315 -15.75 29.23 -3.69
CA VAL A 315 -15.70 28.73 -5.08
C VAL A 315 -16.56 29.62 -5.97
N THR A 316 -16.01 30.11 -7.08
CA THR A 316 -16.73 30.96 -8.04
C THR A 316 -16.94 30.24 -9.37
N ALA A 317 -17.90 30.72 -10.18
CA ALA A 317 -18.10 30.23 -11.54
C ALA A 317 -16.84 30.43 -12.41
N GLU A 318 -16.14 31.56 -12.25
CA GLU A 318 -14.91 31.88 -12.97
C GLU A 318 -13.81 30.85 -12.71
N MET A 319 -13.72 30.32 -11.49
CA MET A 319 -12.76 29.25 -11.17
C MET A 319 -13.02 27.97 -11.99
N TYR A 320 -14.29 27.59 -12.20
CA TYR A 320 -14.63 26.46 -13.07
C TYR A 320 -14.35 26.74 -14.55
N ASP A 321 -14.52 27.99 -14.99
CA ASP A 321 -14.14 28.38 -16.35
C ASP A 321 -12.63 28.32 -16.57
N LEU A 322 -11.82 28.61 -15.53
CA LEU A 322 -10.38 28.39 -15.57
C LEU A 322 -10.01 26.91 -15.73
N LEU A 323 -10.72 25.98 -15.07
CA LEU A 323 -10.49 24.54 -15.28
C LEU A 323 -10.76 24.15 -16.73
N ARG A 324 -11.86 24.63 -17.32
CA ARG A 324 -12.18 24.37 -18.74
C ARG A 324 -11.10 24.91 -19.67
N ARG A 325 -10.71 26.18 -19.49
CA ARG A 325 -9.80 26.88 -20.41
C ARG A 325 -8.34 26.46 -20.25
N GLU A 326 -7.84 26.38 -19.02
CA GLU A 326 -6.41 26.17 -18.74
C GLU A 326 -6.05 24.68 -18.62
N LYS A 327 -7.02 23.82 -18.25
CA LYS A 327 -6.80 22.37 -18.11
C LYS A 327 -7.49 21.54 -19.18
N GLY A 328 -8.35 22.13 -20.01
CA GLY A 328 -9.12 21.41 -21.01
C GLY A 328 -10.12 20.42 -20.40
N MET A 329 -10.51 20.62 -19.14
CA MET A 329 -11.35 19.68 -18.41
C MET A 329 -12.83 19.93 -18.71
N GLU A 330 -13.54 18.90 -19.17
CA GLU A 330 -14.99 18.97 -19.36
C GLU A 330 -15.71 18.95 -18.00
N LEU A 331 -16.67 19.85 -17.79
CA LEU A 331 -17.39 19.97 -16.52
C LEU A 331 -18.90 19.94 -16.74
N THR A 332 -19.58 18.98 -16.13
CA THR A 332 -21.04 18.84 -16.10
C THR A 332 -21.55 18.98 -14.66
N PHE A 333 -22.53 19.83 -14.45
CA PHE A 333 -23.14 20.11 -13.14
C PHE A 333 -24.58 19.64 -13.08
N GLU A 334 -25.08 19.42 -11.86
CA GLU A 334 -26.49 19.10 -11.58
C GLU A 334 -27.00 17.80 -12.23
N PHE A 335 -26.08 16.89 -12.60
CA PHE A 335 -26.42 15.64 -13.25
C PHE A 335 -27.03 14.65 -12.25
N MET A 336 -28.27 14.22 -12.49
CA MET A 336 -29.04 13.39 -11.54
C MET A 336 -29.21 14.03 -10.15
N ARG A 337 -29.16 15.37 -10.04
CA ARG A 337 -29.29 16.11 -8.77
C ARG A 337 -30.45 15.64 -7.88
N GLY A 338 -31.62 15.38 -8.47
CA GLY A 338 -32.80 14.89 -7.74
C GLY A 338 -32.60 13.54 -7.04
N HIS A 339 -31.81 12.62 -7.61
CA HIS A 339 -31.51 11.33 -6.97
C HIS A 339 -30.53 11.50 -5.80
N ALA A 340 -29.58 12.44 -5.93
CA ALA A 340 -28.58 12.69 -4.91
C ALA A 340 -29.14 13.39 -3.64
N GLN A 341 -30.32 14.04 -3.73
CA GLN A 341 -30.99 14.66 -2.58
C GLN A 341 -31.32 13.64 -1.48
N THR A 342 -31.58 12.38 -1.83
CA THR A 342 -31.83 11.30 -0.87
C THR A 342 -30.72 11.20 0.19
N ALA A 343 -29.45 11.36 -0.22
CA ALA A 343 -28.33 11.30 0.71
C ALA A 343 -28.28 12.50 1.68
N VAL A 344 -28.69 13.68 1.19
CA VAL A 344 -28.83 14.92 2.00
C VAL A 344 -29.90 14.72 3.07
N GLU A 345 -31.06 14.19 2.68
CA GLU A 345 -32.18 13.91 3.59
C GLU A 345 -31.81 12.89 4.66
N LEU A 346 -31.14 11.79 4.27
CA LEU A 346 -30.63 10.77 5.19
C LEU A 346 -29.65 11.37 6.21
N PHE A 347 -28.74 12.24 5.78
CA PHE A 347 -27.80 12.89 6.67
C PHE A 347 -28.47 13.89 7.61
N ALA A 348 -29.39 14.72 7.10
CA ALA A 348 -30.15 15.68 7.89
C ALA A 348 -30.98 14.99 8.98
N GLU A 349 -31.55 13.82 8.69
CA GLU A 349 -32.22 13.00 9.70
C GLU A 349 -31.24 12.49 10.75
N GLY A 350 -30.08 12.00 10.33
CA GLY A 350 -29.02 11.59 11.26
C GLY A 350 -28.53 12.72 12.18
N LEU A 351 -28.46 13.96 11.68
CA LEU A 351 -28.16 15.14 12.50
C LEU A 351 -29.25 15.39 13.55
N ARG A 352 -30.53 15.34 13.17
CA ARG A 352 -31.67 15.51 14.10
C ARG A 352 -31.68 14.45 15.20
N GLN A 353 -31.25 13.23 14.88
CA GLN A 353 -31.16 12.11 15.82
C GLN A 353 -29.85 12.12 16.66
N GLY A 354 -28.92 13.04 16.40
CA GLY A 354 -27.62 13.07 17.06
C GLY A 354 -26.70 11.89 16.71
N THR A 355 -27.00 11.17 15.62
CA THR A 355 -26.19 10.04 15.15
C THR A 355 -25.15 10.45 14.12
N ARG A 356 -25.14 11.72 13.70
CA ARG A 356 -24.20 12.27 12.71
C ARG A 356 -23.56 13.55 13.24
N THR A 357 -22.36 13.82 12.72
CA THR A 357 -21.54 14.97 13.08
C THR A 357 -21.29 15.83 11.85
N LEU A 358 -21.65 17.10 11.94
CA LEU A 358 -21.20 18.14 11.03
C LEU A 358 -19.79 18.60 11.46
N TYR A 359 -18.92 18.90 10.51
CA TYR A 359 -17.54 19.32 10.76
C TYR A 359 -17.21 20.64 10.08
#